data_AF-B9Y8Z6-F1
#
_entry.id   AF-B9Y8Z6-F1
#
_cell.length_a   1.000
_cell.length_b   1.000
_cell.length_c   1.000
_cell.angle_alpha   90.00
_cell.angle_beta   90.00
_cell.angle_gamma   90.00
#
_symmetry.space_group_name_H-M   'P 1'
#
loop_
_entity.id
_entity.type
_entity.pdbx_description
1 polymer ?
#
loop_
_entity_poly.entity_id
_entity_poly.type
_entity_poly.pdbx_seq_one_letter_code
_entity_poly.pdbx_strand_id
1 'polypeptide(L)'
;MQTYFLTSDFPNGFPEAFITALKQTIVRQEHFVFAASSFDKAEVNEKYARKIMDMFAAAGFHFQTLTILDDRLPLAQIDQVLEQAGVIWLAGGDTLAQHASFERIGLREKLKTTTAVLIGMSAGAINMGDQIVLARHELDNVPELTQYHGLGLVPMNLEPHFNLASAQHREEIRQASRIAPILALCDDAFVQVTGGKIQIVGEYQIFDETRNKNS
;
A
#
# COMPACT_ATOMS: atom_id res chain seq x y z
N MET A 1 -16.53 7.55 -7.14
CA MET A 1 -16.44 7.05 -5.75
C MET A 1 -15.00 6.69 -5.52
N GLN A 2 -14.40 7.07 -4.39
CA GLN A 2 -13.00 6.80 -4.13
C GLN A 2 -12.75 5.29 -4.01
N THR A 3 -11.70 4.81 -4.67
CA THR A 3 -11.31 3.40 -4.68
C THR A 3 -9.87 3.26 -4.24
N TYR A 4 -9.64 2.25 -3.40
CA TYR A 4 -8.34 1.87 -2.89
C TYR A 4 -8.09 0.40 -3.21
N PHE A 5 -6.86 0.08 -3.61
CA PHE A 5 -6.38 -1.28 -3.68
C PHE A 5 -5.24 -1.47 -2.69
N LEU A 6 -5.35 -2.47 -1.83
CA LEU A 6 -4.26 -2.91 -0.98
C LEU A 6 -3.78 -4.25 -1.51
N THR A 7 -2.48 -4.37 -1.77
CA THR A 7 -1.89 -5.57 -2.36
C THR A 7 -0.74 -6.07 -1.51
N SER A 8 -0.48 -7.38 -1.57
CA SER A 8 0.80 -7.95 -1.15
C SER A 8 1.84 -7.67 -2.25
N ASP A 9 2.53 -8.68 -2.77
CA ASP A 9 3.36 -8.59 -3.98
C ASP A 9 2.75 -9.37 -5.15
N PHE A 10 3.31 -9.15 -6.33
CA PHE A 10 2.92 -9.78 -7.59
C PHE A 10 4.15 -10.40 -8.27
N PRO A 11 4.65 -11.54 -7.76
CA PRO A 11 5.92 -12.13 -8.20
C PRO A 11 5.95 -12.45 -9.71
N ASN A 12 4.77 -12.73 -10.30
CA ASN A 12 4.62 -13.12 -11.71
C ASN A 12 3.87 -12.08 -12.56
N GLY A 13 3.79 -10.82 -12.10
CA GLY A 13 2.96 -9.80 -12.73
C GLY A 13 1.53 -9.78 -12.19
N PHE A 14 0.71 -8.84 -12.65
CA PHE A 14 -0.66 -8.68 -12.13
C PHE A 14 -1.55 -9.90 -12.47
N PRO A 15 -2.21 -10.51 -11.48
CA PRO A 15 -3.20 -11.56 -11.72
C PRO A 15 -4.38 -11.04 -12.54
N GLU A 16 -5.00 -11.92 -13.34
CA GLU A 16 -6.13 -11.56 -14.21
C GLU A 16 -7.28 -10.88 -13.45
N ALA A 17 -7.57 -11.35 -12.24
CA ALA A 17 -8.59 -10.77 -11.37
C ALA A 17 -8.25 -9.32 -10.98
N PHE A 18 -6.97 -9.04 -10.70
CA PHE A 18 -6.51 -7.68 -10.41
C PHE A 18 -6.57 -6.80 -11.65
N ILE A 19 -6.10 -7.28 -12.81
CA ILE A 19 -6.21 -6.56 -14.09
C ILE A 19 -7.68 -6.21 -14.40
N THR A 20 -8.60 -7.15 -14.17
CA THR A 20 -10.04 -6.94 -14.37
C THR A 20 -10.58 -5.85 -13.46
N ALA A 21 -10.24 -5.89 -12.17
CA ALA A 21 -10.64 -4.87 -11.21
C ALA A 21 -10.06 -3.49 -11.54
N LEU A 22 -8.79 -3.44 -11.97
CA LEU A 22 -8.14 -2.21 -12.43
C LEU A 22 -8.86 -1.63 -13.66
N LYS A 23 -9.22 -2.46 -14.66
CA LYS A 23 -9.93 -1.99 -15.87
C LYS A 23 -11.33 -1.44 -15.59
N GLN A 24 -11.98 -1.93 -14.54
CA GLN A 24 -13.27 -1.42 -14.09
C GLN A 24 -13.15 -0.09 -13.30
N THR A 25 -11.96 0.23 -12.80
CA THR A 25 -11.76 1.33 -11.84
C THR A 25 -10.96 2.49 -12.43
N ILE A 26 -9.85 2.20 -13.11
CA ILE A 26 -8.96 3.22 -13.70
C ILE A 26 -9.60 3.73 -14.99
N VAL A 27 -10.20 4.90 -14.90
CA VAL A 27 -10.79 5.62 -16.03
C VAL A 27 -9.88 6.74 -16.58
N ARG A 28 -8.91 7.18 -15.78
CA ARG A 28 -7.97 8.27 -16.09
C ARG A 28 -6.54 7.72 -16.18
N GLN A 29 -5.89 7.95 -17.32
CA GLN A 29 -4.53 7.48 -17.58
C GLN A 29 -3.60 8.65 -17.99
N GLU A 30 -3.94 9.89 -17.60
CA GLU A 30 -3.11 11.05 -17.95
C GLU A 30 -1.79 11.06 -17.17
N HIS A 31 -1.85 10.80 -15.85
CA HIS A 31 -0.70 10.92 -14.97
C HIS A 31 -0.64 9.77 -13.95
N PHE A 32 0.52 9.15 -13.85
CA PHE A 32 0.85 8.15 -12.84
C PHE A 32 1.81 8.75 -11.81
N VAL A 33 1.47 8.62 -10.53
CA VAL A 33 2.37 9.02 -9.44
C VAL A 33 2.89 7.76 -8.75
N PHE A 34 4.20 7.60 -8.68
CA PHE A 34 4.86 6.56 -7.91
C PHE A 34 5.40 7.17 -6.61
N ALA A 35 4.77 6.89 -5.47
CA ALA A 35 5.25 7.30 -4.16
C ALA A 35 6.26 6.28 -3.63
N ALA A 36 7.51 6.71 -3.49
CA ALA A 36 8.62 5.86 -3.09
C ALA A 36 8.47 5.36 -1.64
N SER A 37 9.13 4.23 -1.32
CA SER A 37 9.26 3.75 0.06
C SER A 37 10.42 4.42 0.81
N SER A 38 11.40 4.98 0.11
CA SER A 38 12.44 5.82 0.70
C SER A 38 12.76 6.96 -0.26
N PHE A 39 12.58 8.20 0.20
CA PHE A 39 12.64 9.36 -0.69
C PHE A 39 14.07 9.75 -1.11
N ASP A 40 15.09 9.24 -0.40
CA ASP A 40 16.51 9.54 -0.63
C ASP A 40 17.19 8.56 -1.60
N LYS A 41 16.49 7.53 -2.11
CA LYS A 41 17.04 6.46 -2.97
C LYS A 41 16.67 6.60 -4.45
N ALA A 42 17.04 7.72 -5.08
CA ALA A 42 16.62 8.08 -6.45
C ALA A 42 16.76 6.94 -7.49
N GLU A 43 17.93 6.29 -7.58
CA GLU A 43 18.18 5.22 -8.56
C GLU A 43 17.30 3.98 -8.32
N VAL A 44 17.08 3.64 -7.05
CA VAL A 44 16.22 2.53 -6.63
C VAL A 44 14.77 2.85 -6.96
N ASN A 45 14.32 4.06 -6.62
CA ASN A 45 12.96 4.52 -6.89
C ASN A 45 12.65 4.49 -8.39
N GLU A 46 13.57 4.95 -9.23
CA GLU A 46 13.43 4.88 -10.68
C GLU A 46 13.34 3.45 -11.21
N LYS A 47 14.19 2.55 -10.71
CA LYS A 47 14.17 1.14 -11.10
C LYS A 47 12.81 0.50 -10.79
N TYR A 48 12.29 0.70 -9.58
CA TYR A 48 11.01 0.13 -9.18
C TYR A 48 9.83 0.81 -9.87
N ALA A 49 9.85 2.14 -10.06
CA ALA A 49 8.83 2.85 -10.82
C ALA A 49 8.73 2.30 -12.26
N ARG A 50 9.87 2.08 -12.94
CA ARG A 50 9.90 1.46 -14.27
C ARG A 50 9.31 0.04 -14.24
N LYS A 51 9.71 -0.81 -13.28
CA LYS A 51 9.15 -2.17 -13.14
C LYS A 51 7.63 -2.14 -12.99
N ILE A 52 7.09 -1.27 -12.15
CA ILE A 52 5.64 -1.14 -11.96
C ILE A 52 4.96 -0.64 -13.24
N MET A 53 5.54 0.36 -13.92
CA MET A 53 5.02 0.83 -15.20
C MET A 53 4.99 -0.27 -16.27
N ASP A 54 6.01 -1.14 -16.32
CA ASP A 54 6.03 -2.29 -17.23
C ASP A 54 4.90 -3.28 -16.92
N MET A 55 4.58 -3.51 -15.63
CA MET A 55 3.44 -4.34 -15.22
C MET A 55 2.10 -3.73 -15.65
N PHE A 56 1.92 -2.42 -15.50
CA PHE A 56 0.74 -1.72 -16.00
C PHE A 56 0.64 -1.78 -17.53
N ALA A 57 1.75 -1.61 -18.24
CA ALA A 57 1.80 -1.73 -19.69
C ALA A 57 1.42 -3.14 -20.16
N ALA A 58 1.93 -4.19 -19.52
CA ALA A 58 1.57 -5.57 -19.79
C ALA A 58 0.08 -5.87 -19.53
N ALA A 59 -0.53 -5.17 -18.57
CA ALA A 59 -1.96 -5.25 -18.28
C ALA A 59 -2.86 -4.41 -19.24
N GLY A 60 -2.25 -3.65 -20.16
CA GLY A 60 -2.93 -2.84 -21.17
C GLY A 60 -3.23 -1.40 -20.74
N PHE A 61 -2.51 -0.88 -19.74
CA PHE A 61 -2.58 0.53 -19.33
C PHE A 61 -1.40 1.33 -19.88
N HIS A 62 -1.67 2.53 -20.38
CA HIS A 62 -0.66 3.40 -21.00
C HIS A 62 -0.80 4.81 -20.43
N PHE A 63 -0.05 5.09 -19.37
CA PHE A 63 -0.02 6.43 -18.77
C PHE A 63 0.84 7.38 -19.61
N GLN A 64 0.36 8.61 -19.81
CA GLN A 64 1.07 9.60 -20.64
C GLN A 64 2.32 10.13 -19.93
N THR A 65 2.26 10.24 -18.60
CA THR A 65 3.33 10.80 -17.79
C THR A 65 3.48 10.05 -16.46
N LEU A 66 4.71 10.06 -15.94
CA LEU A 66 5.09 9.48 -14.65
C LEU A 66 5.80 10.54 -13.80
N THR A 67 5.35 10.73 -12.57
CA THR A 67 6.13 11.44 -11.54
C THR A 67 6.49 10.48 -10.42
N ILE A 68 7.76 10.50 -10.01
CA ILE A 68 8.22 9.83 -8.80
C ILE A 68 8.13 10.85 -7.66
N LEU A 69 7.30 10.54 -6.66
CA LEU A 69 7.20 11.30 -5.43
C LEU A 69 8.32 10.81 -4.48
N ASP A 70 9.45 11.51 -4.55
CA ASP A 70 10.64 11.36 -3.70
C ASP A 70 11.30 12.74 -3.46
N ASP A 71 12.51 12.80 -2.87
CA ASP A 71 13.15 14.07 -2.47
C ASP A 71 13.54 14.98 -3.64
N ARG A 72 13.46 14.49 -4.88
CA ARG A 72 13.73 15.31 -6.07
C ARG A 72 12.53 16.16 -6.45
N LEU A 73 11.32 15.81 -6.02
CA LEU A 73 10.11 16.58 -6.31
C LEU A 73 10.01 17.75 -5.32
N PRO A 74 9.97 19.01 -5.79
CA PRO A 74 9.81 20.15 -4.90
C PRO A 74 8.50 20.08 -4.13
N LEU A 75 8.53 20.34 -2.82
CA LEU A 75 7.34 20.29 -1.95
C LEU A 75 6.16 21.12 -2.49
N ALA A 76 6.45 22.27 -3.11
CA ALA A 76 5.44 23.16 -3.68
C ALA A 76 4.71 22.58 -4.90
N GLN A 77 5.23 21.52 -5.53
CA GLN A 77 4.63 20.87 -6.69
C GLN A 77 3.80 19.63 -6.33
N ILE A 78 3.93 19.11 -5.10
CA ILE A 78 3.29 17.85 -4.69
C ILE A 78 1.77 17.92 -4.86
N ASP A 79 1.12 18.98 -4.40
CA ASP A 79 -0.35 19.10 -4.46
C ASP A 79 -0.87 19.05 -5.91
N GLN A 80 -0.21 19.80 -6.80
CA GLN A 80 -0.55 19.83 -8.22
C GLN A 80 -0.35 18.44 -8.87
N VAL A 81 0.75 17.75 -8.54
CA VAL A 81 1.03 16.40 -9.05
C VAL A 81 -0.04 15.40 -8.61
N LEU A 82 -0.44 15.44 -7.34
CA LEU A 82 -1.45 14.54 -6.78
C LEU A 82 -2.86 14.84 -7.31
N GLU A 83 -3.20 16.09 -7.60
CA GLU A 83 -4.47 16.49 -8.20
C GLU A 83 -4.61 15.98 -9.64
N GLN A 84 -3.51 16.02 -10.41
CA GLN A 84 -3.47 15.57 -11.79
C GLN A 84 -3.44 14.05 -11.93
N ALA A 85 -3.10 13.31 -10.87
CA ALA A 85 -2.98 11.86 -10.90
C ALA A 85 -4.30 11.15 -11.29
N GLY A 86 -4.20 10.21 -12.22
CA GLY A 86 -5.22 9.18 -12.44
C GLY A 86 -5.01 7.98 -11.52
N VAL A 87 -3.73 7.66 -11.23
CA VAL A 87 -3.31 6.61 -10.31
C VAL A 87 -2.19 7.13 -9.42
N ILE A 88 -2.26 6.78 -8.13
CA ILE A 88 -1.18 6.96 -7.16
C ILE A 88 -0.81 5.57 -6.64
N TRP A 89 0.42 5.15 -6.91
CA TRP A 89 0.99 3.90 -6.45
C TRP A 89 1.90 4.14 -5.25
N LEU A 90 1.59 3.55 -4.10
CA LEU A 90 2.43 3.56 -2.90
C LEU A 90 3.32 2.31 -2.93
N ALA A 91 4.63 2.52 -3.06
CA ALA A 91 5.59 1.44 -3.25
C ALA A 91 5.74 0.51 -2.03
N GLY A 92 6.23 -0.70 -2.28
CA GLY A 92 6.78 -1.56 -1.23
C GLY A 92 8.19 -1.16 -0.83
N GLY A 93 8.65 -1.63 0.32
CA GLY A 93 9.99 -1.37 0.85
C GLY A 93 9.95 -1.30 2.38
N ASP A 94 10.76 -0.41 2.95
CA ASP A 94 10.78 -0.18 4.40
C ASP A 94 9.53 0.60 4.85
N THR A 95 8.68 -0.05 5.63
CA THR A 95 7.39 0.48 6.07
C THR A 95 7.53 1.74 6.91
N LEU A 96 8.50 1.77 7.84
CA LEU A 96 8.68 2.88 8.78
C LEU A 96 9.36 4.07 8.11
N ALA A 97 10.34 3.84 7.24
CA ALA A 97 10.97 4.90 6.45
C ALA A 97 9.97 5.55 5.46
N GLN A 98 9.08 4.74 4.87
CA GLN A 98 8.01 5.24 4.01
C GLN A 98 7.03 6.10 4.81
N HIS A 99 6.58 5.62 5.97
CA HIS A 99 5.70 6.38 6.86
C HIS A 99 6.32 7.73 7.24
N ALA A 100 7.59 7.75 7.65
CA ALA A 100 8.30 8.99 7.97
C ALA A 100 8.37 9.97 6.79
N SER A 101 8.52 9.46 5.57
CA SER A 101 8.50 10.28 4.35
C SER A 101 7.11 10.85 4.08
N PHE A 102 6.05 10.07 4.26
CA PHE A 102 4.66 10.50 4.11
C PHE A 102 4.28 11.57 5.13
N GLU A 103 4.69 11.41 6.40
CA GLU A 103 4.48 12.41 7.44
C GLU A 103 5.20 13.72 7.14
N ARG A 104 6.47 13.65 6.72
CA ARG A 104 7.27 14.83 6.39
C ARG A 104 6.64 15.73 5.32
N ILE A 105 5.95 15.14 4.35
CA ILE A 105 5.26 15.88 3.29
C ILE A 105 3.77 16.13 3.60
N GLY A 106 3.26 15.67 4.75
CA GLY A 106 1.84 15.77 5.12
C GLY A 106 0.91 15.01 4.15
N LEU A 107 1.35 13.87 3.63
CA LEU A 107 0.66 13.16 2.54
C LEU A 107 -0.78 12.79 2.91
N ARG A 108 -1.02 12.40 4.17
CA ARG A 108 -2.36 12.10 4.70
C ARG A 108 -3.39 13.18 4.37
N GLU A 109 -3.04 14.45 4.61
CA GLU A 109 -3.95 15.56 4.37
C GLU A 109 -4.12 15.84 2.87
N LYS A 110 -3.03 15.73 2.11
CA LYS A 110 -3.02 15.97 0.65
C LYS A 110 -3.86 14.96 -0.12
N LEU A 111 -3.99 13.72 0.39
CA LEU A 111 -4.79 12.68 -0.26
C LEU A 111 -6.30 12.77 0.02
N LYS A 112 -6.77 13.62 0.93
CA LYS A 112 -8.21 13.72 1.25
C LYS A 112 -9.07 14.19 0.06
N THR A 113 -8.50 14.96 -0.84
CA THR A 113 -9.21 15.57 -1.98
C THR A 113 -8.87 14.92 -3.31
N THR A 114 -7.98 13.91 -3.34
CA THR A 114 -7.64 13.24 -4.59
C THR A 114 -8.84 12.45 -5.11
N THR A 115 -8.90 12.34 -6.43
CA THR A 115 -9.83 11.44 -7.13
C THR A 115 -9.12 10.27 -7.80
N ALA A 116 -7.79 10.20 -7.65
CA ALA A 116 -6.98 9.15 -8.24
C ALA A 116 -7.33 7.79 -7.64
N VAL A 117 -7.14 6.71 -8.39
CA VAL A 117 -7.14 5.37 -7.80
C VAL A 117 -5.85 5.20 -7.00
N LEU A 118 -5.94 4.88 -5.71
CA LEU A 118 -4.76 4.62 -4.89
C LEU A 118 -4.52 3.13 -4.77
N ILE A 119 -3.27 2.73 -4.97
CA ILE A 119 -2.84 1.34 -4.93
C ILE A 119 -1.62 1.26 -4.03
N GLY A 120 -1.72 0.58 -2.89
CA GLY A 120 -0.61 0.32 -2.00
C GLY A 120 -0.10 -1.10 -2.18
N MET A 121 1.22 -1.26 -2.29
CA MET A 121 1.89 -2.57 -2.35
C MET A 121 2.76 -2.79 -1.13
N SER A 122 2.61 -3.92 -0.45
CA SER A 122 3.42 -4.28 0.73
C SER A 122 3.38 -3.16 1.78
N ALA A 123 4.52 -2.54 2.12
CA ALA A 123 4.61 -1.33 2.96
C ALA A 123 3.58 -0.23 2.60
N GLY A 124 3.38 0.01 1.31
CA GLY A 124 2.40 0.97 0.82
C GLY A 124 0.98 0.60 1.23
N ALA A 125 0.62 -0.69 1.20
CA ALA A 125 -0.69 -1.18 1.63
C ALA A 125 -0.88 -1.03 3.14
N ILE A 126 0.16 -1.35 3.93
CA ILE A 126 0.16 -1.16 5.39
C ILE A 126 -0.12 0.31 5.71
N ASN A 127 0.65 1.22 5.12
CA ASN A 127 0.57 2.66 5.40
C ASN A 127 -0.75 3.32 4.95
N MET A 128 -1.62 2.64 4.20
CA MET A 128 -2.95 3.15 3.87
C MET A 128 -3.92 3.14 5.06
N GLY A 129 -3.68 2.31 6.08
CA GLY A 129 -4.55 2.22 7.25
C GLY A 129 -4.57 3.50 8.11
N ASP A 130 -5.52 3.57 9.04
CA ASP A 130 -5.62 4.71 9.97
C ASP A 130 -4.80 4.52 11.25
N GLN A 131 -5.16 3.52 12.06
CA GLN A 131 -4.46 3.15 13.29
C GLN A 131 -3.64 1.89 13.02
N ILE A 132 -2.39 2.08 12.60
CA ILE A 132 -1.54 0.97 12.21
C ILE A 132 -1.06 0.21 13.44
N VAL A 133 -1.20 -1.11 13.40
CA VAL A 133 -0.57 -2.07 14.31
C VAL A 133 0.36 -2.93 13.47
N LEU A 134 1.65 -2.61 13.51
CA LEU A 134 2.69 -3.27 12.73
C LEU A 134 3.39 -4.32 13.60
N ALA A 135 3.25 -5.59 13.23
CA ALA A 135 3.90 -6.69 13.93
C ALA A 135 5.43 -6.55 13.89
N ARG A 136 6.11 -7.03 14.94
CA ARG A 136 7.58 -7.11 14.94
C ARG A 136 8.03 -7.99 13.79
N HIS A 137 9.01 -7.51 13.02
CA HIS A 137 9.65 -8.26 11.96
C HIS A 137 11.08 -7.78 11.76
N GLU A 138 12.05 -8.49 12.35
CA GLU A 138 13.46 -8.06 12.32
C GLU A 138 14.04 -7.96 10.91
N LEU A 139 13.62 -8.86 10.00
CA LEU A 139 14.09 -8.87 8.61
C LEU A 139 13.57 -7.70 7.78
N ASP A 140 12.47 -7.07 8.21
CA ASP A 140 11.86 -5.91 7.57
C ASP A 140 12.08 -4.62 8.37
N ASN A 141 13.15 -4.56 9.18
CA ASN A 141 13.52 -3.40 10.00
C ASN A 141 12.43 -2.95 10.99
N VAL A 142 11.59 -3.88 11.45
CA VAL A 142 10.61 -3.62 12.52
C VAL A 142 11.06 -4.34 13.79
N PRO A 143 11.89 -3.71 14.64
CA PRO A 143 12.53 -4.38 15.79
C PRO A 143 11.54 -4.74 16.91
N GLU A 144 10.39 -4.08 16.95
CA GLU A 144 9.34 -4.29 17.95
C GLU A 144 7.95 -3.99 17.39
N LEU A 145 6.92 -4.54 18.06
CA LEU A 145 5.53 -4.24 17.78
C LEU A 145 5.31 -2.73 17.84
N THR A 146 4.93 -2.12 16.72
CA THR A 146 4.86 -0.67 16.56
C THR A 146 3.43 -0.22 16.27
N GLN A 147 3.01 0.91 16.83
CA GLN A 147 1.72 1.54 16.53
C GLN A 147 1.93 2.99 16.07
N TYR A 148 1.23 3.41 15.03
CA TYR A 148 1.30 4.78 14.51
C TYR A 148 0.06 5.13 13.68
N HIS A 149 -0.10 6.41 13.36
CA HIS A 149 -1.15 6.87 12.46
C HIS A 149 -0.68 6.78 11.00
N GLY A 150 -1.35 5.98 10.18
CA GLY A 150 -1.07 5.90 8.75
C GLY A 150 -1.78 7.00 7.95
N LEU A 151 -2.01 6.76 6.66
CA LEU A 151 -2.69 7.71 5.77
C LEU A 151 -4.20 7.82 6.03
N GLY A 152 -4.80 6.91 6.80
CA GLY A 152 -6.21 6.99 7.18
C GLY A 152 -7.18 6.81 6.01
N LEU A 153 -6.76 6.08 4.97
CA LEU A 153 -7.55 5.84 3.76
C LEU A 153 -8.49 4.65 3.92
N VAL A 154 -8.10 3.68 4.75
CA VAL A 154 -8.87 2.45 4.98
C VAL A 154 -8.89 2.06 6.47
N PRO A 155 -9.95 1.38 6.93
CA PRO A 155 -10.15 1.09 8.35
C PRO A 155 -9.48 -0.21 8.82
N MET A 156 -8.54 -0.77 8.07
CA MET A 156 -7.96 -2.09 8.34
C MET A 156 -6.45 -2.06 8.52
N ASN A 157 -5.95 -2.98 9.34
CA ASN A 157 -4.55 -3.34 9.40
C ASN A 157 -4.28 -4.52 8.47
N LEU A 158 -3.20 -4.42 7.70
CA LEU A 158 -2.81 -5.44 6.74
C LEU A 158 -1.42 -5.95 7.04
N GLU A 159 -1.22 -7.24 6.84
CA GLU A 159 0.09 -7.90 6.88
C GLU A 159 0.32 -8.59 5.52
N PRO A 160 1.22 -8.09 4.67
CA PRO A 160 1.50 -8.69 3.37
C PRO A 160 2.40 -9.94 3.50
N HIS A 161 2.64 -10.62 2.39
CA HIS A 161 3.55 -11.78 2.25
C HIS A 161 3.21 -12.96 3.17
N PHE A 162 1.93 -13.15 3.50
CA PHE A 162 1.55 -14.13 4.52
C PHE A 162 1.88 -15.58 4.13
N ASN A 163 1.90 -15.90 2.85
CA ASN A 163 2.38 -17.17 2.30
C ASN A 163 3.87 -17.43 2.59
N LEU A 164 4.67 -16.37 2.76
CA LEU A 164 6.11 -16.44 3.05
C LEU A 164 6.43 -16.31 4.56
N ALA A 165 5.43 -15.96 5.37
CA ALA A 165 5.61 -15.75 6.80
C ALA A 165 6.11 -17.02 7.52
N SER A 166 7.23 -16.87 8.24
CA SER A 166 7.79 -17.91 9.10
C SER A 166 6.86 -18.20 10.28
N ALA A 167 7.05 -19.35 10.95
CA ALA A 167 6.27 -19.67 12.16
C ALA A 167 6.46 -18.61 13.26
N GLN A 168 7.66 -18.05 13.37
CA GLN A 168 7.95 -16.96 14.31
C GLN A 168 7.17 -15.70 13.94
N HIS A 169 7.19 -15.27 12.67
CA HIS A 169 6.47 -14.08 12.24
C HIS A 169 4.95 -14.22 12.41
N ARG A 170 4.40 -15.42 12.15
CA ARG A 170 2.98 -15.72 12.43
C ARG A 170 2.62 -15.57 13.91
N GLU A 171 3.55 -15.81 14.81
CA GLU A 171 3.36 -15.53 16.24
C GLU A 171 3.33 -14.03 16.51
N GLU A 172 4.26 -13.26 15.93
CA GLU A 172 4.30 -11.79 16.06
C GLU A 172 2.99 -11.15 15.55
N ILE A 173 2.47 -11.62 14.41
CA ILE A 173 1.17 -11.18 13.85
C ILE A 173 0.03 -11.49 14.84
N ARG A 174 0.02 -12.68 15.46
CA ARG A 174 -1.00 -13.04 16.45
C ARG A 174 -0.88 -12.21 17.73
N GLN A 175 0.33 -11.90 18.18
CA GLN A 175 0.53 -11.02 19.33
C GLN A 175 0.04 -9.60 19.03
N ALA A 176 0.37 -9.07 17.86
CA ALA A 176 -0.10 -7.79 17.36
C ALA A 176 -1.64 -7.73 17.29
N SER A 177 -2.29 -8.82 16.87
CA SER A 177 -3.74 -8.87 16.71
C SER A 177 -4.55 -8.83 18.02
N ARG A 178 -3.87 -8.84 19.18
CA ARG A 178 -4.48 -8.54 20.50
C ARG A 178 -4.82 -7.06 20.70
N ILE A 179 -4.27 -6.20 19.84
CA ILE A 179 -4.49 -4.75 19.84
C ILE A 179 -5.60 -4.40 18.85
N ALA A 180 -5.50 -4.85 17.60
CA ALA A 180 -6.51 -4.67 16.56
C ALA A 180 -6.50 -5.85 15.58
N PRO A 181 -7.63 -6.15 14.90
CA PRO A 181 -7.65 -7.21 13.88
C PRO A 181 -6.65 -6.93 12.75
N ILE A 182 -5.96 -7.97 12.30
CA ILE A 182 -4.98 -7.92 11.20
C ILE A 182 -5.44 -8.85 10.08
N LEU A 183 -5.56 -8.29 8.88
CA LEU A 183 -5.78 -9.04 7.64
C LEU A 183 -4.43 -9.43 7.05
N ALA A 184 -4.05 -10.69 7.22
CA ALA A 184 -2.85 -11.23 6.61
C ALA A 184 -3.14 -11.68 5.17
N LEU A 185 -2.48 -11.07 4.21
CA LEU A 185 -2.72 -11.20 2.78
C LEU A 185 -1.55 -11.93 2.13
N CYS A 186 -1.83 -12.97 1.34
CA CYS A 186 -0.80 -13.65 0.56
C CYS A 186 -0.45 -12.86 -0.71
N ASP A 187 0.69 -13.17 -1.31
CA ASP A 187 1.03 -12.68 -2.65
C ASP A 187 -0.04 -13.06 -3.69
N ASP A 188 -0.15 -12.25 -4.74
CA ASP A 188 -1.20 -12.30 -5.76
C ASP A 188 -2.64 -12.01 -5.26
N ALA A 189 -2.84 -11.86 -3.94
CA ALA A 189 -4.11 -11.42 -3.37
C ALA A 189 -4.17 -9.88 -3.26
N PHE A 190 -5.39 -9.35 -3.26
CA PHE A 190 -5.64 -7.93 -3.07
C PHE A 190 -6.97 -7.66 -2.35
N VAL A 191 -7.05 -6.51 -1.72
CA VAL A 191 -8.26 -5.93 -1.17
C VAL A 191 -8.66 -4.73 -2.02
N GLN A 192 -9.90 -4.70 -2.48
CA GLN A 192 -10.50 -3.54 -3.09
C GLN A 192 -11.46 -2.89 -2.09
N VAL A 193 -11.27 -1.60 -1.83
CA VAL A 193 -12.17 -0.79 -1.00
C VAL A 193 -12.79 0.29 -1.86
N THR A 194 -14.11 0.23 -2.06
CA THR A 194 -14.84 1.20 -2.89
C THR A 194 -16.02 1.73 -2.08
N GLY A 195 -16.00 3.01 -1.71
CA GLY A 195 -17.07 3.63 -0.91
C GLY A 195 -17.36 2.92 0.41
N GLY A 196 -16.30 2.45 1.08
CA GLY A 196 -16.38 1.70 2.34
C GLY A 196 -16.74 0.22 2.19
N LYS A 197 -17.12 -0.25 0.99
CA LYS A 197 -17.32 -1.68 0.74
C LYS A 197 -15.97 -2.35 0.49
N ILE A 198 -15.72 -3.44 1.21
CA ILE A 198 -14.49 -4.21 1.15
C ILE A 198 -14.74 -5.50 0.36
N GLN A 199 -13.91 -5.76 -0.63
CA GLN A 199 -13.86 -7.02 -1.36
C GLN A 199 -12.43 -7.56 -1.30
N ILE A 200 -12.26 -8.82 -0.93
CA ILE A 200 -10.96 -9.49 -0.86
C ILE A 200 -10.93 -10.57 -1.93
N VAL A 201 -9.85 -10.61 -2.71
CA VAL A 201 -9.64 -11.58 -3.79
C VAL A 201 -8.28 -12.23 -3.60
N GLY A 202 -8.24 -13.56 -3.64
CA GLY A 202 -7.04 -14.36 -3.39
C GLY A 202 -7.00 -14.96 -1.98
N GLU A 203 -5.85 -15.51 -1.59
CA GLU A 203 -5.65 -16.17 -0.30
C GLU A 203 -5.35 -15.14 0.81
N TYR A 204 -6.02 -15.32 1.96
CA TYR A 204 -5.85 -14.46 3.13
C TYR A 204 -6.21 -15.21 4.41
N GLN A 205 -5.76 -14.67 5.54
CA GLN A 205 -6.16 -15.08 6.88
C GLN A 205 -6.44 -13.84 7.75
N ILE A 206 -7.44 -13.93 8.62
CA ILE A 206 -7.73 -12.87 9.60
C ILE A 206 -7.26 -13.33 10.98
N PHE A 207 -6.50 -12.47 11.65
CA PHE A 207 -6.11 -12.61 13.05
C PHE A 207 -6.89 -11.57 13.87
N ASP A 208 -7.66 -12.03 14.86
CA ASP A 208 -8.43 -11.15 15.75
C ASP A 208 -8.47 -11.74 17.16
N GLU A 209 -7.43 -11.47 17.94
CA GLU A 209 -7.30 -11.89 19.34
C GLU A 209 -7.93 -10.87 20.31
N THR A 210 -8.47 -9.76 19.80
CA THR A 210 -9.12 -8.74 20.64
C THR A 210 -10.34 -9.31 21.38
N ARG A 211 -10.98 -10.32 20.81
CA ARG A 211 -12.17 -11.00 21.35
C ARG A 211 -11.85 -11.94 22.52
N ASN A 212 -10.58 -12.34 22.68
CA ASN A 212 -10.15 -13.28 23.71
C ASN A 212 -9.85 -12.61 25.06
N LYS A 213 -10.03 -11.28 25.18
CA LYS A 213 -9.89 -10.54 26.46
C LYS A 213 -11.11 -10.65 27.39
N ASN A 214 -12.20 -11.28 26.94
CA ASN A 214 -13.45 -11.44 27.71
C ASN A 214 -13.68 -12.88 28.22
N SER A 215 -12.65 -13.72 28.26
CA SER A 215 -12.71 -15.10 28.77
C SER A 215 -11.72 -15.33 29.89
#